data_AF-A0A2N4Z074-F1
#
_entry.id   AF-A0A2N4Z074-F1
#
_cell.length_a   1.000
_cell.length_b   1.000
_cell.length_c   1.000
_cell.angle_alpha   90.00
_cell.angle_beta   90.00
_cell.angle_gamma   90.00
#
_symmetry.space_group_name_H-M   'P 1'
#
loop_
_entity.id
_entity.type
_entity.pdbx_description
1 polymer ?
#
loop_
_entity_poly.entity_id
_entity_poly.type
_entity_poly.pdbx_seq_one_letter_code
_entity_poly.pdbx_strand_id
1 'polypeptide(L)'
;MDQLLAQLVVDIQLLFDQRIGLNSRGFVRGDRLLGRAADLPDRAEVQSQLNTLNKQKELTPQDKLVQQDLTQTLETLDKIERIKSETAQLRQQVEQAPAKLRQAVDSLNNLSEVTDDAATRKTLSTLSLRQLESRVTQTLDDLQNAQNDLATYNSQLVSLQTQPERVQNAMYNASQQLQQIRNRLNGTSVGDETLRPTQQVLLQAQQALLNAQIEQQRKSLEGNTVLQDTLQKQR
;
A
#
# COMPACT_ATOMS: atom_id res chain seq x y z
N MET A 1 -3.88 -21.77 17.22
CA MET A 1 -3.89 -20.31 16.99
C MET A 1 -4.10 -19.98 15.51
N ASP A 2 -3.37 -20.63 14.58
CA ASP A 2 -3.50 -20.34 13.14
C ASP A 2 -4.83 -20.75 12.50
N GLN A 3 -5.42 -21.88 12.89
CA GLN A 3 -6.78 -22.24 12.44
C GLN A 3 -7.86 -21.31 12.97
N LEU A 4 -7.67 -20.73 14.16
CA LEU A 4 -8.62 -19.78 14.74
C LEU A 4 -8.57 -18.44 14.01
N LEU A 5 -7.39 -17.99 13.55
CA LEU A 5 -7.27 -16.77 12.76
C LEU A 5 -7.80 -16.93 11.33
N ALA A 6 -7.58 -18.08 10.69
CA ALA A 6 -8.20 -18.40 9.40
C ALA A 6 -9.73 -18.50 9.52
N GLN A 7 -10.23 -19.12 10.59
CA GLN A 7 -11.66 -19.20 10.89
C GLN A 7 -12.25 -17.81 11.18
N LEU A 8 -11.54 -16.95 11.89
CA LEU A 8 -11.99 -15.59 12.21
C LEU A 8 -12.05 -14.70 10.95
N VAL A 9 -11.15 -14.89 9.98
CA VAL A 9 -11.21 -14.23 8.66
C VAL A 9 -12.40 -14.74 7.83
N VAL A 10 -12.67 -16.05 7.84
CA VAL A 10 -13.83 -16.65 7.16
C VAL A 10 -15.15 -16.21 7.82
N ASP A 11 -15.20 -16.14 9.14
CA ASP A 11 -16.38 -15.70 9.90
C ASP A 11 -16.64 -14.20 9.69
N ILE A 12 -15.59 -13.37 9.57
CA ILE A 12 -15.74 -11.94 9.21
C ILE A 12 -16.25 -11.77 7.77
N GLN A 13 -15.81 -12.62 6.84
CA GLN A 13 -16.31 -12.63 5.46
C GLN A 13 -17.78 -13.07 5.39
N LEU A 14 -18.17 -14.10 6.16
CA LEU A 14 -19.56 -14.56 6.29
C LEU A 14 -20.46 -13.52 6.97
N LEU A 15 -19.94 -12.79 7.95
CA LEU A 15 -20.66 -11.67 8.60
C LEU A 15 -20.81 -10.47 7.65
N PHE A 16 -19.87 -10.24 6.73
CA PHE A 16 -20.00 -9.26 5.65
C PHE A 16 -21.09 -9.68 4.64
N ASP A 17 -21.11 -10.97 4.25
CA ASP A 17 -22.11 -11.53 3.32
C ASP A 17 -23.52 -11.62 3.92
N GLN A 18 -23.67 -11.81 5.24
CA GLN A 18 -24.97 -11.79 5.94
C GLN A 18 -25.51 -10.37 6.17
N ARG A 19 -24.65 -9.36 6.35
CA ARG A 19 -25.08 -7.96 6.54
C ARG A 19 -25.45 -7.26 5.23
N ILE A 20 -25.02 -7.80 4.09
CA ILE A 20 -25.45 -7.41 2.75
C ILE A 20 -26.43 -8.47 2.25
N GLY A 21 -27.65 -8.49 2.80
CA GLY A 21 -28.69 -9.40 2.35
C GLY A 21 -29.08 -9.16 0.88
N LEU A 22 -28.45 -9.90 -0.03
CA LEU A 22 -29.07 -10.31 -1.30
C LEU A 22 -29.03 -11.84 -1.37
N ASN A 23 -30.16 -12.39 -0.95
CA ASN A 23 -30.63 -13.76 -1.12
C ASN A 23 -30.23 -14.31 -2.50
N SER A 24 -29.25 -15.22 -2.54
CA SER A 24 -28.80 -15.87 -3.78
C SER A 24 -29.76 -16.99 -4.17
N ARG A 25 -30.83 -16.63 -4.88
CA ARG A 25 -31.49 -17.54 -5.82
C ARG A 25 -31.80 -16.79 -7.11
N GLY A 26 -30.99 -17.04 -8.13
CA GLY A 26 -31.34 -16.80 -9.52
C GLY A 26 -30.40 -15.86 -10.28
N PHE A 27 -29.87 -16.41 -11.37
CA PHE A 27 -29.60 -15.75 -12.64
C PHE A 27 -28.47 -14.71 -12.79
N VAL A 28 -27.47 -15.15 -13.57
CA VAL A 28 -26.98 -14.53 -14.83
C VAL A 28 -26.54 -13.05 -14.81
N ARG A 29 -25.24 -12.88 -15.12
CA ARG A 29 -24.55 -11.72 -15.73
C ARG A 29 -24.75 -10.36 -15.06
N GLY A 30 -23.65 -9.81 -14.55
CA GLY A 30 -23.54 -8.37 -14.37
C GLY A 30 -22.32 -7.96 -13.57
N ASP A 31 -21.27 -7.61 -14.31
CA ASP A 31 -20.14 -6.73 -14.00
C ASP A 31 -20.49 -5.45 -13.19
N ARG A 32 -21.06 -5.58 -11.98
CA ARG A 32 -21.45 -4.43 -11.14
C ARG A 32 -21.33 -4.73 -9.65
N LEU A 33 -20.12 -4.99 -9.15
CA LEU A 33 -19.83 -4.97 -7.69
C LEU A 33 -18.49 -4.30 -7.32
N LEU A 34 -17.91 -3.51 -8.22
CA LEU A 34 -17.00 -2.44 -7.82
C LEU A 34 -17.81 -1.15 -7.94
N GLY A 35 -18.06 -0.50 -6.80
CA GLY A 35 -18.69 0.81 -6.78
C GLY A 35 -17.97 1.69 -7.80
N ARG A 36 -18.72 2.10 -8.82
CA ARG A 36 -18.32 3.11 -9.79
C ARG A 36 -17.62 4.21 -9.00
N ALA A 37 -16.36 4.49 -9.32
CA ALA A 37 -15.77 5.76 -8.95
C ALA A 37 -16.83 6.81 -9.35
N ALA A 38 -17.46 7.46 -8.37
CA ALA A 38 -18.20 8.68 -8.68
C ALA A 38 -17.23 9.51 -9.52
N ASP A 39 -17.61 9.89 -10.74
CA ASP A 39 -16.71 10.57 -11.68
C ASP A 39 -16.12 11.78 -10.95
N LEU A 40 -14.90 11.61 -10.43
CA LEU A 40 -14.19 12.67 -9.74
C LEU A 40 -13.89 13.71 -10.80
N PRO A 41 -14.03 15.00 -10.49
CA PRO A 41 -13.71 16.03 -11.47
C PRO A 41 -12.23 15.90 -11.84
N ASP A 42 -11.93 16.21 -13.10
CA ASP A 42 -10.54 16.25 -13.52
C ASP A 42 -9.82 17.40 -12.81
N ARG A 43 -8.55 17.18 -12.44
CA ARG A 43 -7.70 18.19 -11.81
C ARG A 43 -7.66 19.47 -12.64
N ALA A 44 -7.60 19.34 -13.97
CA ALA A 44 -7.59 20.49 -14.88
C ALA A 44 -8.90 21.31 -14.80
N GLU A 45 -10.04 20.63 -14.65
CA GLU A 45 -11.35 21.28 -14.51
C GLU A 45 -11.45 22.06 -13.19
N VAL A 46 -11.07 21.43 -12.07
CA VAL A 46 -11.07 22.09 -10.75
C VAL A 46 -10.11 23.29 -10.74
N GLN A 47 -8.93 23.15 -11.36
CA GLN A 47 -7.97 24.24 -11.49
C GLN A 47 -8.52 25.39 -12.35
N SER A 48 -9.24 25.08 -13.43
CA SER A 48 -9.88 26.08 -14.29
C SER A 48 -10.96 26.88 -13.53
N GLN A 49 -11.77 26.19 -12.72
CA GLN A 49 -12.76 26.83 -11.85
C GLN A 49 -12.09 27.77 -10.83
N LEU A 50 -11.03 27.31 -10.17
CA LEU A 50 -10.25 28.11 -9.22
C LEU A 50 -9.62 29.33 -9.90
N ASN A 51 -9.05 29.17 -11.09
CA ASN A 51 -8.46 30.26 -11.87
C ASN A 51 -9.52 31.29 -12.30
N THR A 52 -10.73 30.84 -12.64
CA THR A 52 -11.84 31.72 -13.00
C THR A 52 -12.31 32.54 -11.81
N LEU A 53 -12.43 31.90 -10.64
CA LEU A 53 -12.78 32.55 -9.38
C LEU A 53 -11.73 33.60 -8.99
N ASN A 54 -10.44 33.26 -9.10
CA ASN A 54 -9.32 34.15 -8.76
C ASN A 54 -9.19 35.37 -9.68
N LYS A 55 -9.83 35.38 -10.86
CA LYS A 55 -9.83 36.54 -11.77
C LYS A 55 -10.84 37.62 -11.36
N GLN A 56 -11.74 37.32 -10.44
CA GLN A 56 -12.72 38.30 -9.93
C GLN A 56 -12.01 39.37 -9.09
N LYS A 57 -12.39 40.63 -9.27
CA LYS A 57 -11.76 41.77 -8.57
C LYS A 57 -12.04 41.78 -7.06
N GLU A 58 -13.19 41.24 -6.65
CA GLU A 58 -13.59 41.10 -5.26
C GLU A 58 -14.27 39.74 -5.07
N LEU A 59 -13.85 38.99 -4.04
CA LEU A 59 -14.45 37.71 -3.67
C LEU A 59 -15.41 37.92 -2.50
N THR A 60 -16.66 37.48 -2.65
CA THR A 60 -17.62 37.47 -1.54
C THR A 60 -17.19 36.45 -0.47
N PRO A 61 -17.74 36.51 0.76
CA PRO A 61 -17.48 35.48 1.78
C PRO A 61 -17.80 34.06 1.28
N GLN A 62 -18.84 33.91 0.46
CA GLN A 62 -19.20 32.63 -0.16
C GLN A 62 -18.16 32.19 -1.19
N ASP A 63 -17.66 33.12 -2.02
CA ASP A 63 -16.62 32.81 -3.00
C ASP A 63 -15.33 32.35 -2.33
N LYS A 64 -14.98 32.90 -1.16
CA LYS A 64 -13.83 32.42 -0.38
C LYS A 64 -14.00 30.98 0.11
N LEU A 65 -15.22 30.58 0.49
CA LEU A 65 -15.50 29.19 0.86
C LEU A 65 -15.40 28.26 -0.36
N VAL A 66 -15.92 28.69 -1.51
CA VAL A 66 -15.78 27.98 -2.79
C VAL A 66 -14.30 27.83 -3.17
N GLN A 67 -13.51 28.91 -3.04
CA GLN A 67 -12.07 28.91 -3.30
C GLN A 67 -11.35 27.90 -2.40
N GLN A 68 -11.69 27.87 -1.11
CA GLN A 68 -11.14 26.91 -0.15
C GLN A 68 -11.49 25.46 -0.52
N ASP A 69 -12.77 25.19 -0.80
CA ASP A 69 -13.25 23.86 -1.18
C ASP A 69 -12.53 23.35 -2.44
N LEU A 70 -12.37 24.19 -3.46
CA LEU A 70 -11.68 23.86 -4.71
C LEU A 70 -10.17 23.62 -4.49
N THR A 71 -9.53 24.44 -3.66
CA THR A 71 -8.10 24.28 -3.32
C THR A 71 -7.86 22.95 -2.60
N GLN A 72 -8.69 22.65 -1.58
CA GLN A 72 -8.61 21.38 -0.86
C GLN A 72 -8.94 20.18 -1.75
N THR A 73 -9.85 20.35 -2.73
CA THR A 73 -10.17 19.31 -3.71
C THR A 73 -8.94 18.98 -4.56
N LEU A 74 -8.24 19.99 -5.09
CA LEU A 74 -6.99 19.80 -5.84
C LEU A 74 -5.93 19.06 -5.03
N GLU A 75 -5.69 19.49 -3.79
CA GLU A 75 -4.74 18.82 -2.90
C GLU A 75 -5.13 17.35 -2.63
N THR A 76 -6.43 17.08 -2.53
CA THR A 76 -6.95 15.73 -2.32
C THR A 76 -6.76 14.86 -3.55
N LEU A 77 -7.00 15.40 -4.75
CA LEU A 77 -6.75 14.72 -6.03
C LEU A 77 -5.25 14.41 -6.20
N ASP A 78 -4.38 15.36 -5.88
CA ASP A 78 -2.91 15.16 -5.93
C ASP A 78 -2.46 14.05 -4.97
N LYS A 79 -3.04 13.99 -3.77
CA LYS A 79 -2.78 12.90 -2.81
C LYS A 79 -3.27 11.54 -3.33
N ILE A 80 -4.43 11.48 -3.99
CA ILE A 80 -4.94 10.23 -4.58
C ILE A 80 -3.96 9.68 -5.59
N GLU A 81 -3.49 10.51 -6.54
CA GLU A 81 -2.55 10.08 -7.57
C GLU A 81 -1.21 9.64 -6.98
N ARG A 82 -0.72 10.37 -5.97
CA ARG A 82 0.47 9.95 -5.23
C ARG A 82 0.30 8.58 -4.58
N ILE A 83 -0.79 8.34 -3.86
CA ILE A 83 -1.05 7.05 -3.19
C ILE A 83 -1.20 5.92 -4.21
N LYS A 84 -1.85 6.16 -5.35
CA LYS A 84 -1.93 5.17 -6.43
C LYS A 84 -0.55 4.80 -6.96
N SER A 85 0.32 5.79 -7.21
CA SER A 85 1.69 5.56 -7.64
C SER A 85 2.50 4.79 -6.59
N GLU A 86 2.44 5.21 -5.33
CA GLU A 86 3.09 4.51 -4.21
C GLU A 86 2.57 3.07 -4.06
N THR A 87 1.27 2.84 -4.26
CA THR A 87 0.67 1.51 -4.23
C THR A 87 1.19 0.63 -5.37
N ALA A 88 1.34 1.18 -6.58
CA ALA A 88 1.90 0.44 -7.70
C ALA A 88 3.37 0.05 -7.45
N GLN A 89 4.17 0.98 -6.92
CA GLN A 89 5.56 0.70 -6.52
C GLN A 89 5.63 -0.35 -5.41
N LEU A 90 4.78 -0.24 -4.38
CA LEU A 90 4.70 -1.21 -3.30
C LEU A 90 4.39 -2.61 -3.83
N ARG A 91 3.42 -2.75 -4.75
CA ARG A 91 3.11 -4.03 -5.40
C ARG A 91 4.33 -4.64 -6.09
N GLN A 92 5.07 -3.83 -6.85
CA GLN A 92 6.27 -4.30 -7.54
C GLN A 92 7.37 -4.74 -6.55
N GLN A 93 7.57 -3.99 -5.47
CA GLN A 93 8.56 -4.35 -4.44
C GLN A 93 8.19 -5.66 -3.74
N VAL A 94 6.92 -5.81 -3.39
CA VAL A 94 6.35 -7.03 -2.78
C VAL A 94 6.56 -8.25 -3.68
N GLU A 95 6.30 -8.11 -4.98
CA GLU A 95 6.46 -9.21 -5.94
C GLU A 95 7.93 -9.64 -6.10
N GLN A 96 8.86 -8.69 -6.05
CA GLN A 96 10.30 -8.97 -6.18
C GLN A 96 10.96 -9.46 -4.89
N ALA A 97 10.37 -9.16 -3.73
CA ALA A 97 10.98 -9.42 -2.43
C ALA A 97 11.34 -10.90 -2.19
N PRO A 98 10.50 -11.91 -2.55
CA PRO A 98 10.86 -13.32 -2.44
C PRO A 98 12.11 -13.72 -3.25
N ALA A 99 12.24 -13.21 -4.48
CA ALA A 99 13.37 -13.52 -5.34
C ALA A 99 14.68 -12.91 -4.79
N LYS A 100 14.62 -11.65 -4.34
CA LYS A 100 15.76 -10.98 -3.71
C LYS A 100 16.18 -11.65 -2.40
N LEU A 101 15.21 -12.14 -1.62
CA LEU A 101 15.49 -12.87 -0.39
C LEU A 101 16.22 -14.18 -0.68
N ARG A 102 15.75 -14.98 -1.65
CA ARG A 102 16.45 -16.20 -2.09
C ARG A 102 17.87 -15.90 -2.53
N GLN A 103 18.04 -14.88 -3.37
CA GLN A 103 19.36 -14.45 -3.85
C GLN A 103 20.31 -14.09 -2.69
N ALA A 104 19.84 -13.35 -1.69
CA ALA A 104 20.65 -12.97 -0.52
C ALA A 104 21.05 -14.19 0.32
N VAL A 105 20.13 -15.13 0.54
CA VAL A 105 20.41 -16.40 1.25
C VAL A 105 21.40 -17.26 0.47
N ASP A 106 21.21 -17.44 -0.83
CA ASP A 106 22.10 -18.22 -1.69
C ASP A 106 23.51 -17.61 -1.74
N SER A 107 23.60 -16.28 -1.81
CA SER A 107 24.89 -15.56 -1.77
C SER A 107 25.62 -15.80 -0.45
N LEU A 108 24.90 -15.79 0.67
CA LEU A 108 25.48 -16.08 1.98
C LEU A 108 25.91 -17.54 2.12
N ASN A 109 25.10 -18.47 1.62
CA ASN A 109 25.44 -19.90 1.60
C ASN A 109 26.72 -20.14 0.79
N ASN A 110 26.81 -19.57 -0.43
CA ASN A 110 28.00 -19.67 -1.28
C ASN A 110 29.27 -19.10 -0.62
N LEU A 111 29.15 -18.01 0.14
CA LEU A 111 30.26 -17.45 0.92
C LEU A 111 30.67 -18.39 2.08
N SER A 112 29.71 -19.07 2.71
CA SER A 112 29.98 -20.03 3.79
C SER A 112 30.49 -21.39 3.32
N GLU A 113 30.17 -21.77 2.08
CA GLU A 113 30.49 -23.07 1.48
C GLU A 113 31.91 -23.12 0.87
N VAL A 114 32.76 -22.14 1.19
CA VAL A 114 34.22 -22.24 0.99
C VAL A 114 34.74 -23.35 1.90
N THR A 115 34.58 -24.58 1.43
CA THR A 115 35.10 -25.78 2.08
C THR A 115 36.63 -25.77 2.01
N ASP A 116 37.28 -26.17 3.10
CA ASP A 116 38.74 -26.29 3.22
C ASP A 116 39.28 -27.51 2.44
N ASP A 117 38.88 -27.62 1.17
CA ASP A 117 39.17 -28.75 0.31
C ASP A 117 40.50 -28.58 -0.45
N ALA A 118 41.08 -29.69 -0.89
CA ALA A 118 42.38 -29.69 -1.56
C ALA A 118 42.36 -28.91 -2.89
N ALA A 119 41.20 -28.81 -3.55
CA ALA A 119 41.03 -28.06 -4.80
C ALA A 119 41.07 -26.55 -4.58
N THR A 120 40.44 -26.05 -3.51
CA THR A 120 40.47 -24.66 -3.10
C THR A 120 41.87 -24.24 -2.70
N ARG A 121 42.57 -25.07 -1.90
CA ARG A 121 43.98 -24.81 -1.54
C ARG A 121 44.90 -24.76 -2.76
N LYS A 122 44.71 -25.67 -3.72
CA LYS A 122 45.48 -25.71 -4.97
C LYS A 122 45.19 -24.51 -5.87
N THR A 123 43.96 -24.00 -5.85
CA THR A 123 43.58 -22.81 -6.61
C THR A 123 44.09 -21.53 -5.94
N LEU A 124 44.12 -21.47 -4.61
CA LEU A 124 44.67 -20.33 -3.88
C LEU A 124 46.20 -20.25 -3.99
N SER A 125 46.89 -21.40 -4.00
CA SER A 125 48.35 -21.44 -4.11
C SER A 125 48.90 -21.07 -5.48
N THR A 126 48.07 -21.03 -6.53
CA THR A 126 48.45 -20.57 -7.88
C THR A 126 48.25 -19.07 -8.08
N LEU A 127 47.61 -18.37 -7.13
CA LEU A 127 47.37 -16.93 -7.20
C LEU A 127 48.57 -16.14 -6.66
N SER A 128 48.84 -14.99 -7.28
CA SER A 128 49.79 -14.00 -6.75
C SER A 128 49.25 -13.30 -5.50
N LEU A 129 50.14 -12.71 -4.70
CA LEU A 129 49.77 -11.92 -3.52
C LEU A 129 48.72 -10.83 -3.84
N ARG A 130 48.90 -10.08 -4.93
CA ARG A 130 47.92 -9.06 -5.36
C ARG A 130 46.55 -9.65 -5.72
N GLN A 131 46.52 -10.82 -6.32
CA GLN A 131 45.26 -11.51 -6.65
C GLN A 131 44.57 -12.03 -5.39
N LEU A 132 45.35 -12.49 -4.41
CA LEU A 132 44.84 -12.89 -3.10
C LEU A 132 44.27 -11.69 -2.33
N GLU A 133 45.00 -10.57 -2.27
CA GLU A 133 44.53 -9.31 -1.67
C GLU A 133 43.22 -8.83 -2.31
N SER A 134 43.16 -8.80 -3.64
CA SER A 134 41.94 -8.43 -4.37
C SER A 134 40.76 -9.36 -4.06
N ARG A 135 41.01 -10.66 -3.92
CA ARG A 135 39.98 -11.65 -3.60
C ARG A 135 39.46 -11.46 -2.17
N VAL A 136 40.34 -11.15 -1.21
CA VAL A 136 39.95 -10.82 0.18
C VAL A 136 39.08 -9.58 0.20
N THR A 137 39.44 -8.50 -0.50
CA THR A 137 38.61 -7.30 -0.57
C THR A 137 37.23 -7.60 -1.16
N GLN A 138 37.16 -8.33 -2.26
CA GLN A 138 35.89 -8.71 -2.87
C GLN A 138 35.00 -9.52 -1.91
N THR A 139 35.57 -10.51 -1.22
CA THR A 139 34.82 -11.33 -0.24
C THR A 139 34.33 -10.50 0.96
N LEU A 140 35.10 -9.50 1.40
CA LEU A 140 34.66 -8.58 2.46
C LEU A 140 33.51 -7.67 2.00
N ASP A 141 33.58 -7.17 0.77
CA ASP A 141 32.50 -6.35 0.18
C ASP A 141 31.21 -7.19 0.02
N ASP A 142 31.33 -8.41 -0.50
CA ASP A 142 30.22 -9.34 -0.67
C ASP A 142 29.58 -9.70 0.69
N LEU A 143 30.40 -9.96 1.72
CA LEU A 143 29.93 -10.23 3.08
C LEU A 143 29.20 -9.02 3.68
N GLN A 144 29.75 -7.81 3.52
CA GLN A 144 29.12 -6.59 4.02
C GLN A 144 27.77 -6.34 3.36
N ASN A 145 27.67 -6.58 2.05
CA ASN A 145 26.42 -6.48 1.31
C ASN A 145 25.38 -7.50 1.81
N ALA A 146 25.78 -8.76 1.96
CA ALA A 146 24.90 -9.82 2.48
C ALA A 146 24.40 -9.53 3.90
N GLN A 147 25.26 -8.98 4.77
CA GLN A 147 24.87 -8.57 6.13
C GLN A 147 23.89 -7.40 6.14
N ASN A 148 24.10 -6.40 5.29
CA ASN A 148 23.19 -5.27 5.14
C ASN A 148 21.81 -5.73 4.62
N ASP A 149 21.79 -6.65 3.65
CA ASP A 149 20.57 -7.25 3.14
C ASP A 149 19.84 -8.03 4.25
N LEU A 150 20.54 -8.87 5.02
CA LEU A 150 19.94 -9.62 6.12
C LEU A 150 19.37 -8.72 7.22
N ALA A 151 20.08 -7.65 7.59
CA ALA A 151 19.59 -6.66 8.56
C ALA A 151 18.30 -5.96 8.05
N THR A 152 18.28 -5.64 6.76
CA THR A 152 17.10 -5.07 6.08
C THR A 152 15.92 -6.05 6.12
N TYR A 153 16.13 -7.31 5.78
CA TYR A 153 15.09 -8.34 5.83
C TYR A 153 14.59 -8.60 7.25
N ASN A 154 15.46 -8.65 8.25
CA ASN A 154 15.06 -8.80 9.65
C ASN A 154 14.17 -7.65 10.13
N SER A 155 14.53 -6.41 9.76
CA SER A 155 13.73 -5.22 10.08
C SER A 155 12.35 -5.29 9.41
N GLN A 156 12.31 -5.72 8.15
CA GLN A 156 11.06 -5.97 7.44
C GLN A 156 10.24 -7.04 8.13
N LEU A 157 10.84 -8.16 8.55
CA LEU A 157 10.14 -9.27 9.22
C LEU A 157 9.49 -8.84 10.53
N VAL A 158 10.18 -8.05 11.35
CA VAL A 158 9.59 -7.48 12.58
C VAL A 158 8.42 -6.55 12.24
N SER A 159 8.55 -5.74 11.19
CA SER A 159 7.45 -4.91 10.70
C SER A 159 6.25 -5.76 10.22
N LEU A 160 6.51 -6.89 9.55
CA LEU A 160 5.49 -7.81 9.06
C LEU A 160 4.66 -8.42 10.21
N GLN A 161 5.27 -8.68 11.38
CA GLN A 161 4.59 -9.29 12.54
C GLN A 161 3.48 -8.39 13.11
N THR A 162 3.71 -7.08 13.13
CA THR A 162 2.74 -6.11 13.70
C THR A 162 1.82 -5.49 12.64
N GLN A 163 2.07 -5.79 11.37
CA GLN A 163 1.34 -5.19 10.26
C GLN A 163 -0.16 -5.53 10.20
N PRO A 164 -0.63 -6.75 10.51
CA PRO A 164 -2.05 -7.07 10.51
C PRO A 164 -2.86 -6.15 11.42
N GLU A 165 -2.37 -5.93 12.63
CA GLU A 165 -3.01 -5.06 13.62
C GLU A 165 -3.01 -3.60 13.16
N ARG A 166 -1.88 -3.11 12.61
CA ARG A 166 -1.81 -1.74 12.06
C ARG A 166 -2.80 -1.53 10.93
N VAL A 167 -2.91 -2.48 10.02
CA VAL A 167 -3.84 -2.38 8.88
C VAL A 167 -5.28 -2.48 9.36
N GLN A 168 -5.59 -3.37 10.31
CA GLN A 168 -6.92 -3.48 10.89
C GLN A 168 -7.37 -2.15 11.53
N ASN A 169 -6.50 -1.52 12.32
CA ASN A 169 -6.77 -0.22 12.93
C ASN A 169 -6.96 0.88 11.87
N ALA A 170 -6.10 0.92 10.84
CA ALA A 170 -6.22 1.88 9.75
C ALA A 170 -7.53 1.70 8.95
N MET A 171 -7.90 0.46 8.62
CA MET A 171 -9.14 0.14 7.91
C MET A 171 -10.38 0.47 8.74
N TYR A 172 -10.35 0.21 10.05
CA TYR A 172 -11.42 0.58 10.96
C TYR A 172 -11.64 2.10 10.97
N ASN A 173 -10.57 2.87 11.14
CA ASN A 173 -10.63 4.34 11.13
C ASN A 173 -11.13 4.88 9.78
N ALA A 174 -10.64 4.33 8.66
CA ALA A 174 -11.09 4.73 7.33
C ALA A 174 -12.58 4.42 7.12
N SER A 175 -13.07 3.26 7.60
CA SER A 175 -14.49 2.89 7.54
C SER A 175 -15.38 3.86 8.32
N GLN A 176 -14.97 4.28 9.53
CA GLN A 176 -15.70 5.28 10.31
C GLN A 176 -15.78 6.63 9.58
N GLN A 177 -14.67 7.09 9.00
CA GLN A 177 -14.63 8.32 8.21
C GLN A 177 -15.48 8.24 6.94
N LEU A 178 -15.45 7.10 6.24
CA LEU A 178 -16.30 6.87 5.07
C LEU A 178 -17.79 6.90 5.41
N GLN A 179 -18.19 6.37 6.57
CA GLN A 179 -19.57 6.46 7.04
C GLN A 179 -19.97 7.91 7.35
N GLN A 180 -19.11 8.68 8.01
CA GLN A 180 -19.35 10.10 8.28
C GLN A 180 -19.50 10.90 6.98
N ILE A 181 -18.61 10.71 6.01
CA ILE A 181 -18.69 11.35 4.70
C ILE A 181 -19.99 10.98 3.98
N ARG A 182 -20.37 9.70 4.01
CA ARG A 182 -21.62 9.23 3.40
C ARG A 182 -22.85 9.86 4.05
N ASN A 183 -22.88 9.95 5.39
CA ASN A 183 -24.00 10.56 6.11
C ASN A 183 -24.15 12.04 5.80
N ARG A 184 -23.02 12.76 5.64
CA ARG A 184 -23.01 14.17 5.21
C ARG A 184 -23.48 14.33 3.76
N LEU A 185 -22.93 13.54 2.84
CA LEU A 185 -23.33 13.56 1.43
C LEU A 185 -24.82 13.24 1.22
N ASN A 186 -25.38 12.35 2.03
CA ASN A 186 -26.80 11.98 1.96
C ASN A 186 -27.73 12.98 2.65
N GLY A 187 -27.21 14.03 3.31
CA GLY A 187 -28.03 14.99 4.05
C GLY A 187 -28.83 14.37 5.20
N THR A 188 -28.42 13.21 5.70
CA THR A 188 -29.13 12.47 6.77
C THR A 188 -28.90 13.02 8.18
N SER A 189 -28.09 14.08 8.32
CA SER A 189 -27.83 14.75 9.59
C SER A 189 -28.90 15.81 9.86
N VAL A 190 -29.59 15.72 11.00
CA VAL A 190 -30.66 16.66 11.37
C VAL A 190 -30.05 18.03 11.70
N GLY A 191 -30.39 19.05 10.92
CA GLY A 191 -29.93 20.43 11.12
C GLY A 191 -28.73 20.86 10.28
N ASP A 192 -28.24 20.02 9.36
CA ASP A 192 -27.17 20.41 8.43
C ASP A 192 -27.69 21.37 7.34
N GLU A 193 -26.94 22.45 7.13
CA GLU A 193 -27.13 23.40 6.04
C GLU A 193 -26.96 22.68 4.68
N THR A 194 -27.67 23.12 3.64
CA THR A 194 -27.56 22.50 2.32
C THR A 194 -26.11 22.57 1.84
N LEU A 195 -25.47 21.41 1.62
CA LEU A 195 -24.09 21.33 1.18
C LEU A 195 -23.90 22.11 -0.12
N ARG A 196 -22.90 23.00 -0.14
CA ARG A 196 -22.48 23.69 -1.37
C ARG A 196 -22.02 22.65 -2.41
N PRO A 197 -22.24 22.88 -3.72
CA PRO A 197 -21.76 21.96 -4.76
C PRO A 197 -20.25 21.66 -4.66
N THR A 198 -19.41 22.67 -4.39
CA THR A 198 -17.96 22.49 -4.21
C THR A 198 -17.61 21.65 -2.98
N GLN A 199 -18.41 21.76 -1.92
CA GLN A 199 -18.22 20.96 -0.71
C GLN A 199 -18.61 19.50 -0.94
N GLN A 200 -19.66 19.23 -1.74
CA GLN A 200 -20.02 17.87 -2.14
C GLN A 200 -18.89 17.21 -2.94
N VAL A 201 -18.31 17.95 -3.89
CA VAL A 201 -17.16 17.49 -4.68
C VAL A 201 -15.95 17.21 -3.80
N LEU A 202 -15.64 18.08 -2.84
CA LEU A 202 -14.56 17.86 -1.88
C LEU A 202 -14.79 16.57 -1.06
N LEU A 203 -16.01 16.35 -0.57
CA LEU A 203 -16.36 15.14 0.19
C LEU A 203 -16.25 13.87 -0.66
N GLN A 204 -16.62 13.93 -1.94
CA GLN A 204 -16.42 12.83 -2.89
C GLN A 204 -14.93 12.55 -3.15
N ALA A 205 -14.11 13.59 -3.30
CA ALA A 205 -12.66 13.43 -3.42
C ALA A 205 -12.05 12.81 -2.16
N GLN A 206 -12.47 13.25 -0.97
CA GLN A 206 -12.02 12.66 0.31
C GLN A 206 -12.43 11.19 0.44
N GLN A 207 -13.65 10.83 0.01
CA GLN A 207 -14.08 9.43 -0.05
C GLN A 207 -13.17 8.59 -0.95
N ALA A 208 -12.83 9.10 -2.14
CA ALA A 208 -11.93 8.41 -3.05
C ALA A 208 -10.51 8.27 -2.49
N LEU A 209 -10.01 9.28 -1.79
CA LEU A 209 -8.73 9.22 -1.07
C LEU A 209 -8.72 8.10 -0.04
N LEU A 210 -9.76 8.00 0.79
CA LEU A 210 -9.87 6.93 1.78
C LEU A 210 -9.93 5.55 1.13
N ASN A 211 -10.65 5.41 0.02
CA ASN A 211 -10.70 4.16 -0.73
C ASN A 211 -9.32 3.79 -1.31
N ALA A 212 -8.57 4.76 -1.85
CA ALA A 212 -7.21 4.53 -2.34
C ALA A 212 -6.26 4.11 -1.21
N GLN A 213 -6.38 4.72 -0.02
CA GLN A 213 -5.61 4.32 1.16
C GLN A 213 -5.97 2.90 1.63
N ILE A 214 -7.25 2.55 1.66
CA ILE A 214 -7.69 1.19 1.99
C ILE A 214 -7.07 0.18 1.03
N GLU A 215 -7.10 0.45 -0.28
CA GLU A 215 -6.50 -0.42 -1.28
C GLU A 215 -4.99 -0.57 -1.08
N GLN A 216 -4.27 0.51 -0.79
CA GLN A 216 -2.84 0.46 -0.45
C GLN A 216 -2.59 -0.48 0.75
N GLN A 217 -3.38 -0.33 1.82
CA GLN A 217 -3.24 -1.16 3.02
C GLN A 217 -3.55 -2.64 2.75
N ARG A 218 -4.56 -2.94 1.93
CA ARG A 218 -4.88 -4.32 1.51
C ARG A 218 -3.72 -4.94 0.73
N LYS A 219 -3.12 -4.19 -0.20
CA LYS A 219 -1.97 -4.68 -0.97
C LYS A 219 -0.73 -4.86 -0.11
N SER A 220 -0.55 -4.02 0.89
CA SER A 220 0.50 -4.23 1.90
C SER A 220 0.32 -5.52 2.70
N LEU A 221 -0.93 -5.93 3.01
CA LEU A 221 -1.19 -7.21 3.68
C LEU A 221 -0.96 -8.41 2.78
N GLU A 222 -1.42 -8.36 1.54
CA GLU A 222 -1.20 -9.43 0.56
C GLU A 222 0.30 -9.69 0.35
N GLY A 223 1.11 -8.63 0.30
CA GLY A 223 2.55 -8.80 0.19
C GLY A 223 3.22 -9.43 1.41
N ASN A 224 2.68 -9.14 2.59
CA ASN A 224 3.16 -9.70 3.84
C ASN A 224 2.94 -11.21 3.90
N THR A 225 1.77 -11.70 3.50
CA THR A 225 1.49 -13.15 3.51
C THR A 225 2.40 -13.91 2.56
N VAL A 226 2.69 -13.37 1.37
CA VAL A 226 3.63 -13.96 0.41
C VAL A 226 5.05 -14.04 0.98
N LEU A 227 5.49 -13.00 1.67
CA LEU A 227 6.81 -12.98 2.31
C LEU A 227 6.92 -13.96 3.47
N GLN A 228 5.88 -14.05 4.32
CA GLN A 228 5.83 -15.03 5.39
C GLN A 228 5.86 -16.47 4.87
N ASP A 229 5.09 -16.78 3.81
CA ASP A 229 5.11 -18.11 3.18
C ASP A 229 6.49 -18.44 2.58
N THR A 230 7.14 -17.47 1.92
CA THR A 230 8.49 -17.65 1.38
C THR A 230 9.50 -17.94 2.49
N LEU A 231 9.41 -17.23 3.61
CA LEU A 231 10.27 -17.43 4.78
C LEU A 231 10.07 -18.79 5.45
N GLN A 232 8.81 -19.26 5.56
CA GLN A 232 8.53 -20.58 6.11
C GLN A 232 9.12 -21.71 5.25
N LYS A 233 9.14 -21.54 3.92
CA LYS A 233 9.72 -22.51 2.99
C LYS A 233 11.25 -22.55 2.98
N GLN A 234 11.91 -21.52 3.52
CA GLN A 234 13.38 -21.42 3.59
C GLN A 234 13.96 -21.92 4.92
N ARG A 235 13.11 -22.19 5.92
CA ARG A 235 13.50 -22.84 7.19
C ARG A 235 13.50 -24.35 7.05
#